data_AF-A0A918EMF1-F1
#
_entry.id   AF-A0A918EMF1-F1
#
_cell.length_a   1.000
_cell.length_b   1.000
_cell.length_c   1.000
_cell.angle_alpha   90.00
_cell.angle_beta   90.00
_cell.angle_gamma   90.00
#
_symmetry.space_group_name_H-M   'P 1'
#
loop_
_entity.id
_entity.type
_entity.pdbx_description
1 polymer ?
#
loop_
_entity_poly.entity_id
_entity_poly.type
_entity_poly.pdbx_seq_one_letter_code
_entity_poly.pdbx_strand_id
1 'polypeptide(L)'
;MNTHHDGPDRDHRRPDGVSDTLVEALGSLSKALETTERARGHLYGFHQLTGSADLELGRAVELLREAGHPEWAERVREEILGRDVIPGHWTFQIVEAYDDTYYQPFKDLERAAVDELAEGRTHLYEAEMKQARRTDRPGSAS
;
A
#
# COMPACT_ATOMS: atom_id res chain seq x y z
N MET A 1 -25.78 -31.55 12.30
CA MET A 1 -24.68 -31.66 11.31
C MET A 1 -24.66 -30.37 10.52
N ASN A 2 -23.68 -29.50 10.78
CA ASN A 2 -23.49 -28.26 10.03
C ASN A 2 -22.63 -28.61 8.83
N THR A 3 -23.19 -28.60 7.62
CA THR A 3 -22.42 -28.81 6.40
C THR A 3 -21.47 -27.63 6.23
N HIS A 4 -20.22 -27.79 6.65
CA HIS A 4 -19.17 -26.85 6.30
C HIS A 4 -19.06 -26.82 4.78
N HIS A 5 -19.50 -25.72 4.18
CA HIS A 5 -19.38 -25.51 2.76
C HIS A 5 -17.90 -25.30 2.47
N ASP A 6 -17.22 -26.35 2.01
CA ASP A 6 -15.77 -26.34 1.77
C ASP A 6 -15.38 -25.67 0.43
N GLY A 7 -16.31 -24.91 -0.15
CA GLY A 7 -16.11 -24.08 -1.33
C GLY A 7 -15.91 -22.60 -0.97
N PRO A 8 -15.45 -21.78 -1.91
CA PRO A 8 -15.42 -20.33 -1.75
C PRO A 8 -16.84 -19.81 -1.52
N ASP A 9 -16.95 -18.79 -0.67
CA ASP A 9 -18.21 -18.10 -0.46
C ASP A 9 -18.72 -17.49 -1.78
N ARG A 10 -20.01 -17.13 -1.86
CA ARG A 10 -20.67 -16.51 -3.02
C ARG A 10 -19.84 -15.35 -3.59
N ASP A 11 -19.25 -14.54 -2.72
CA ASP A 11 -18.46 -13.35 -3.10
C ASP A 11 -17.10 -13.70 -3.72
N HIS A 12 -16.70 -14.98 -3.66
CA HIS A 12 -15.43 -15.50 -4.17
C HIS A 12 -15.64 -16.60 -5.21
N ARG A 13 -16.86 -16.73 -5.74
CA ARG A 13 -17.17 -17.60 -6.87
C ARG A 13 -17.16 -16.78 -8.14
N ARG A 14 -16.52 -17.30 -9.19
CA ARG A 14 -16.55 -16.68 -10.51
C ARG A 14 -18.00 -16.52 -11.00
N PRO A 15 -18.39 -15.34 -11.53
CA PRO A 15 -19.66 -15.18 -12.23
C PRO A 15 -19.73 -15.98 -13.53
N ASP A 16 -20.96 -16.27 -13.99
CA ASP A 16 -21.17 -16.99 -15.25
C ASP A 16 -20.71 -16.13 -16.44
N GLY A 17 -20.03 -16.75 -17.41
CA GLY A 17 -19.53 -16.06 -18.60
C GLY A 17 -18.20 -15.31 -18.43
N VAL A 18 -17.66 -15.24 -17.21
CA VAL A 18 -16.30 -14.72 -16.97
C VAL A 18 -15.27 -15.78 -17.37
N SER A 19 -14.29 -15.39 -18.19
CA SER A 19 -13.24 -16.29 -18.68
C SER A 19 -12.08 -16.42 -17.68
N ASP A 20 -11.29 -17.49 -17.81
CA ASP A 20 -10.05 -17.67 -17.03
C ASP A 20 -9.10 -16.47 -17.22
N THR A 21 -8.92 -16.04 -18.48
CA THR A 21 -8.06 -14.89 -18.80
C THR A 21 -8.54 -13.59 -18.15
N LEU A 22 -9.86 -13.39 -18.02
CA LEU A 22 -10.39 -12.22 -17.32
C LEU A 22 -10.15 -12.31 -15.81
N VAL A 23 -10.31 -13.49 -15.20
CA VAL A 23 -9.95 -13.70 -13.79
C VAL A 23 -8.47 -13.43 -13.55
N GLU A 24 -7.59 -13.93 -14.41
CA GLU A 24 -6.15 -13.65 -14.34
C GLU A 24 -5.83 -12.16 -14.51
N ALA A 25 -6.48 -11.48 -15.44
CA ALA A 25 -6.29 -10.05 -15.67
C ALA A 25 -6.70 -9.21 -14.45
N LEU A 26 -7.87 -9.49 -13.87
CA LEU A 26 -8.34 -8.81 -12.66
C LEU A 26 -7.45 -9.12 -11.45
N GLY A 27 -7.05 -10.38 -11.27
CA GLY A 27 -6.08 -10.74 -10.22
C GLY A 27 -4.73 -10.03 -10.38
N SER A 28 -4.22 -9.89 -11.60
CA SER A 28 -3.01 -9.10 -11.87
C SER A 28 -3.21 -7.62 -11.57
N LEU A 29 -4.38 -7.06 -11.88
CA LEU A 29 -4.71 -5.66 -11.60
C LEU A 29 -4.74 -5.39 -10.09
N SER A 30 -5.47 -6.21 -9.34
CA SER A 30 -5.54 -6.12 -7.87
C SER A 30 -4.17 -6.30 -7.22
N LYS A 31 -3.35 -7.23 -7.72
CA LYS A 31 -1.97 -7.43 -7.22
C LYS A 31 -1.07 -6.22 -7.48
N ALA A 32 -1.24 -5.54 -8.62
CA ALA A 32 -0.51 -4.31 -8.90
C ALA A 32 -0.97 -3.17 -7.97
N LEU A 33 -2.26 -3.10 -7.62
CA LEU A 33 -2.77 -2.16 -6.61
C LEU A 33 -2.21 -2.48 -5.22
N GLU A 34 -2.22 -3.74 -4.78
CA GLU A 34 -1.63 -4.15 -3.49
C GLU A 34 -0.14 -3.76 -3.41
N THR A 35 0.60 -3.97 -4.49
CA THR A 35 2.01 -3.57 -4.58
C THR A 35 2.17 -2.04 -4.45
N THR A 36 1.26 -1.28 -5.05
CA THR A 36 1.17 0.18 -4.94
C THR A 36 0.83 0.60 -3.50
N GLU A 37 -0.06 -0.11 -2.80
CA GLU A 37 -0.37 0.14 -1.39
C GLU A 37 0.84 -0.08 -0.48
N ARG A 38 1.68 -1.08 -0.79
CA ARG A 38 2.95 -1.27 -0.08
C ARG A 38 3.92 -0.12 -0.34
N ALA A 39 4.03 0.34 -1.58
CA ALA A 39 4.85 1.51 -1.92
C ALA A 39 4.36 2.77 -1.18
N ARG A 40 3.04 2.99 -1.14
CA ARG A 40 2.39 4.04 -0.34
C ARG A 40 2.76 3.92 1.14
N GLY A 41 2.72 2.72 1.71
CA GLY A 41 3.15 2.46 3.08
C GLY A 41 4.61 2.88 3.35
N HIS A 42 5.51 2.68 2.38
CA HIS A 42 6.88 3.18 2.48
C HIS A 42 6.98 4.71 2.48
N LEU A 43 6.10 5.42 1.78
CA LEU A 43 6.04 6.89 1.85
C LEU A 43 5.60 7.39 3.23
N TYR A 44 4.64 6.72 3.88
CA TYR A 44 4.29 7.02 5.27
C TYR A 44 5.45 6.75 6.22
N GLY A 45 6.15 5.63 6.06
CA GLY A 45 7.34 5.31 6.85
C GLY A 45 8.44 6.36 6.65
N PHE A 46 8.70 6.76 5.41
CA PHE A 46 9.63 7.84 5.07
C PHE A 46 9.23 9.16 5.75
N HIS A 47 7.96 9.57 5.65
CA HIS A 47 7.45 10.78 6.29
C HIS A 47 7.67 10.78 7.81
N GLN A 48 7.31 9.69 8.49
CA GLN A 48 7.46 9.56 9.94
C GLN A 48 8.93 9.57 10.37
N LEU A 49 9.78 8.81 9.68
CA LEU A 49 11.20 8.71 10.01
C LEU A 49 11.92 10.04 9.80
N THR A 50 11.67 10.71 8.68
CA THR A 50 12.28 12.02 8.40
C THR A 50 11.75 13.10 9.32
N GLY A 51 10.44 13.13 9.61
CA GLY A 51 9.87 14.08 10.59
C GLY A 51 10.45 13.87 12.00
N SER A 52 10.67 12.62 12.40
CA SER A 52 11.34 12.32 13.68
C SER A 52 12.80 12.79 13.69
N ALA A 53 13.53 12.64 12.58
CA ALA A 53 14.89 13.14 12.45
C ALA A 53 14.95 14.68 12.48
N ASP A 54 13.98 15.37 11.88
CA ASP A 54 13.88 16.84 11.92
C ASP A 54 13.65 17.37 13.35
N LEU A 55 12.83 16.68 14.15
CA LEU A 55 12.67 16.99 15.57
C LEU A 55 13.99 16.81 16.36
N GLU A 56 14.72 15.73 16.10
CA GLU A 56 16.02 15.50 16.74
C GLU A 56 17.08 16.52 16.27
N LEU A 57 17.00 17.00 15.03
CA LEU A 57 17.85 18.12 14.56
C LEU A 57 17.55 19.40 15.34
N GLY A 58 16.27 19.70 15.60
CA GLY A 58 15.88 20.82 16.47
C GLY A 58 16.50 20.71 17.86
N ARG A 59 16.48 19.51 18.45
CA ARG A 59 17.16 19.24 19.73
C ARG A 59 18.68 19.41 19.63
N ALA A 60 19.30 18.92 18.57
CA ALA A 60 20.74 19.05 18.36
C ALA A 60 21.18 20.52 18.27
N VAL A 61 20.38 21.38 17.63
CA VAL A 61 20.64 22.84 17.57
C VAL A 61 20.69 23.44 18.98
N GLU A 62 19.73 23.12 19.84
CA GLU A 62 19.72 23.63 21.22
C GLU A 62 20.92 23.10 22.03
N LEU A 63 21.22 21.80 21.93
CA LEU A 63 22.37 21.20 22.61
C LEU A 63 23.71 21.79 22.16
N LEU A 64 23.86 22.11 20.87
CA LEU A 64 25.07 22.76 20.35
C LEU A 64 25.24 24.16 20.94
N ARG A 65 24.15 24.93 21.12
CA ARG A 65 24.21 26.24 21.79
C ARG A 65 24.61 26.10 23.26
N GLU A 66 23.97 25.18 23.98
CA GLU A 66 24.28 24.92 25.40
C GLU A 66 25.72 24.46 25.61
N ALA A 67 26.27 23.69 24.67
CA ALA A 67 27.66 23.24 24.69
C ALA A 67 28.69 24.32 24.32
N GLY A 68 28.26 25.55 23.98
CA GLY A 68 29.15 26.64 23.62
C GLY A 68 29.61 26.65 22.16
N HIS A 69 28.86 25.99 21.26
CA HIS A 69 29.10 25.94 19.81
C HIS A 69 27.98 26.62 19.00
N PRO A 70 27.69 27.92 19.22
CA PRO A 70 26.60 28.61 18.54
C PRO A 70 26.78 28.68 17.01
N GLU A 71 28.01 28.70 16.51
CA GLU A 71 28.31 28.70 15.07
C GLU A 71 27.85 27.42 14.38
N TRP A 72 27.98 26.26 15.05
CA TRP A 72 27.51 24.99 14.52
C TRP A 72 25.99 24.87 14.65
N ALA A 73 25.42 25.33 15.76
CA ALA A 73 23.97 25.38 15.93
C ALA A 73 23.31 26.18 14.82
N GLU A 74 23.87 27.36 14.50
CA GLU A 74 23.36 28.23 13.45
C GLU A 74 23.50 27.60 12.07
N ARG A 75 24.64 26.98 11.80
CA ARG A 75 24.87 26.30 10.53
C ARG A 75 23.87 25.16 10.29
N VAL A 76 23.60 24.33 11.30
CA VAL A 76 22.59 23.26 11.20
C VAL A 76 21.19 23.85 10.97
N ARG A 77 20.86 24.92 11.70
CA ARG A 77 19.58 25.63 11.57
C ARG A 77 19.37 26.19 10.17
N GLU A 78 20.40 26.75 9.55
CA GLU A 78 20.31 27.39 8.25
C GLU A 78 20.41 26.41 7.07
N GLU A 79 21.26 25.38 7.19
CA GLU A 79 21.54 24.49 6.07
C GLU A 79 20.59 23.29 5.99
N ILE A 80 20.05 22.83 7.14
CA ILE A 80 19.34 21.54 7.23
C ILE A 80 17.96 21.66 7.86
N LEU A 81 17.83 22.33 9.02
CA LEU A 81 16.57 22.32 9.78
C LEU A 81 15.42 22.96 8.97
N GLY A 82 14.32 22.24 8.80
CA GLY A 82 13.16 22.71 8.04
C GLY A 82 13.38 22.84 6.53
N ARG A 83 14.48 22.29 6.00
CA ARG A 83 14.73 22.26 4.55
C ARG A 83 13.79 21.27 3.86
N ASP A 84 13.30 21.65 2.69
CA ASP A 84 12.54 20.72 1.85
C ASP A 84 13.38 19.50 1.45
N VAL A 85 12.79 18.31 1.56
CA VAL A 85 13.49 17.05 1.25
C VAL A 85 13.72 16.86 -0.25
N ILE A 86 12.85 17.43 -1.07
CA ILE A 86 12.97 17.62 -2.51
C ILE A 86 12.41 19.01 -2.84
N PRO A 87 12.77 19.65 -3.97
CA PRO A 87 12.36 21.03 -4.25
C PRO A 87 10.85 21.27 -4.06
N GLY A 88 10.50 22.17 -3.13
CA GLY A 88 9.13 22.60 -2.89
C GLY A 88 8.25 21.62 -2.12
N HIS A 89 8.81 20.55 -1.55
CA HIS A 89 8.01 19.53 -0.85
C HIS A 89 8.61 19.16 0.50
N TRP A 90 7.74 19.25 1.49
CA TRP A 90 7.85 18.54 2.75
C TRP A 90 7.41 17.09 2.56
N THR A 91 7.84 16.21 3.45
CA THR A 91 7.59 14.76 3.29
C THR A 91 6.10 14.41 3.24
N PHE A 92 5.23 15.15 3.95
CA PHE A 92 3.78 14.90 3.89
C PHE A 92 3.18 15.27 2.52
N GLN A 93 3.70 16.31 1.86
CA GLN A 93 3.24 16.73 0.54
C GLN A 93 3.59 15.69 -0.54
N ILE A 94 4.69 14.93 -0.35
CA ILE A 94 5.03 13.80 -1.21
C ILE A 94 3.98 12.69 -1.07
N VAL A 95 3.52 12.42 0.15
CA VAL A 95 2.45 11.44 0.41
C VAL A 95 1.15 11.90 -0.23
N GLU A 96 0.74 13.14 0.00
CA GLU A 96 -0.49 13.73 -0.57
C GLU A 96 -0.45 13.71 -2.11
N ALA A 97 0.66 14.14 -2.71
CA ALA A 97 0.80 14.12 -4.16
C ALA A 97 0.74 12.70 -4.73
N TYR A 98 1.36 11.71 -4.07
CA TYR A 98 1.27 10.30 -4.50
C TYR A 98 -0.16 9.76 -4.40
N ASP A 99 -0.87 10.13 -3.33
CA ASP A 99 -2.25 9.75 -3.11
C ASP A 99 -3.17 10.30 -4.20
N ASP A 100 -3.08 11.61 -4.46
CA ASP A 100 -3.95 12.30 -5.40
C ASP A 100 -3.67 11.91 -6.86
N THR A 101 -2.39 11.74 -7.21
CA THR A 101 -1.99 11.60 -8.63
C THR A 101 -1.86 10.16 -9.10
N TYR A 102 -1.65 9.20 -8.20
CA TYR A 102 -1.39 7.82 -8.58
C TYR A 102 -2.25 6.81 -7.83
N TYR A 103 -2.22 6.82 -6.49
CA TYR A 103 -2.90 5.79 -5.71
C TYR A 103 -4.42 5.86 -5.85
N GLN A 104 -5.02 7.03 -5.65
CA GLN A 104 -6.48 7.17 -5.67
C GLN A 104 -7.08 6.87 -7.06
N PRO A 105 -6.54 7.42 -8.18
CA PRO A 105 -6.98 7.03 -9.51
C PRO A 105 -6.85 5.54 -9.80
N PHE A 106 -5.76 4.90 -9.37
CA PHE A 106 -5.57 3.47 -9.57
C PHE A 106 -6.58 2.65 -8.76
N LYS A 107 -6.79 2.98 -7.48
CA LYS A 107 -7.79 2.33 -6.63
C LYS A 107 -9.20 2.44 -7.21
N ASP A 108 -9.56 3.61 -7.71
CA ASP A 108 -10.88 3.84 -8.30
C ASP A 108 -11.06 3.06 -9.61
N LEU A 109 -10.02 2.98 -10.44
CA LEU A 109 -10.03 2.19 -11.68
C LEU A 109 -10.14 0.68 -11.41
N GLU A 110 -9.38 0.16 -10.45
CA GLU A 110 -9.44 -1.26 -10.08
C GLU A 110 -10.82 -1.65 -9.56
N ARG A 111 -11.39 -0.84 -8.65
CA ARG A 111 -12.74 -1.05 -8.14
C ARG A 111 -13.76 -1.05 -9.27
N ALA A 112 -13.70 -0.07 -10.17
CA ALA A 112 -14.62 0.01 -11.30
C ALA A 112 -14.52 -1.22 -12.22
N ALA A 113 -13.30 -1.71 -12.49
CA ALA A 113 -13.08 -2.90 -13.30
C ALA A 113 -13.64 -4.17 -12.64
N VAL A 114 -13.45 -4.35 -11.33
CA VAL A 114 -14.00 -5.49 -10.59
C VAL A 114 -15.53 -5.42 -10.50
N ASP A 115 -16.08 -4.23 -10.26
CA ASP A 115 -17.53 -4.02 -10.20
C ASP A 115 -18.19 -4.36 -11.54
N GLU A 116 -17.64 -3.87 -12.65
CA GLU A 116 -18.20 -4.06 -14.00
C GLU A 116 -17.96 -5.48 -14.55
N LEU A 117 -16.76 -6.02 -14.38
CA LEU A 117 -16.33 -7.25 -15.08
C LEU A 117 -16.46 -8.51 -14.22
N ALA A 118 -16.63 -8.37 -12.90
CA ALA A 118 -16.73 -9.48 -11.97
C ALA A 118 -17.89 -9.33 -10.96
N GLU A 119 -18.86 -8.45 -11.22
CA GLU A 119 -20.01 -8.19 -10.32
C GLU A 119 -19.59 -7.79 -8.89
N GLY A 120 -18.45 -7.11 -8.75
CA GLY A 120 -17.90 -6.70 -7.46
C GLY A 120 -17.22 -7.82 -6.67
N ARG A 121 -17.05 -9.01 -7.26
CA ARG A 121 -16.42 -10.17 -6.59
C ARG A 121 -14.91 -10.05 -6.63
N THR A 122 -14.30 -9.91 -5.46
CA THR A 122 -12.84 -9.75 -5.31
C THR A 122 -12.12 -11.09 -5.12
N HIS A 123 -10.81 -11.10 -5.35
CA HIS A 123 -9.93 -12.25 -5.09
C HIS A 123 -10.35 -13.57 -5.79
N LEU A 124 -10.98 -13.46 -6.96
CA LEU A 124 -11.41 -14.64 -7.74
C LEU A 124 -10.23 -15.54 -8.11
N TYR A 125 -9.10 -14.93 -8.52
CA TYR A 125 -7.89 -15.64 -8.89
C TYR A 125 -7.32 -16.45 -7.72
N GLU A 126 -7.19 -15.85 -6.54
CA GLU A 126 -6.72 -16.54 -5.33
C GLU A 126 -7.69 -17.62 -4.87
N ALA A 127 -9.00 -17.37 -4.96
CA ALA A 127 -10.04 -18.32 -4.59
C ALA A 127 -9.96 -19.59 -5.46
N GLU A 128 -9.77 -19.44 -6.77
CA GLU A 128 -9.64 -20.55 -7.72
C GLU A 128 -8.33 -21.30 -7.54
N MET A 129 -7.20 -20.60 -7.35
CA MET A 129 -5.94 -21.23 -7.00
C MET A 129 -6.04 -22.06 -5.71
N LYS A 130 -6.77 -21.56 -4.71
CA LYS A 130 -7.02 -22.29 -3.46
C LYS A 130 -7.88 -23.53 -3.71
N GLN A 131 -8.91 -23.44 -4.56
CA GLN A 131 -9.73 -24.60 -4.93
C GLN A 131 -8.93 -25.67 -5.67
N ALA A 132 -8.14 -25.29 -6.69
CA ALA A 132 -7.30 -26.22 -7.45
C ALA A 132 -6.30 -26.97 -6.53
N ARG A 133 -5.66 -26.26 -5.60
CA ARG A 133 -4.77 -26.87 -4.60
C ARG A 133 -5.49 -27.82 -3.63
N ARG A 134 -6.79 -27.64 -3.40
CA ARG A 134 -7.60 -28.57 -2.58
C ARG A 134 -7.96 -29.82 -3.37
N THR A 135 -8.31 -29.70 -4.66
CA THR A 135 -8.66 -30.84 -5.51
C THR A 135 -7.46 -31.74 -5.81
N ASP A 136 -6.25 -31.18 -5.85
CA ASP A 136 -5.01 -31.94 -6.06
C ASP A 136 -4.49 -32.66 -4.80
N ARG A 137 -5.15 -32.47 -3.65
CA ARG A 137 -4.79 -33.16 -2.40
C ARG A 137 -5.47 -34.55 -2.38
N PRO A 138 -4.73 -35.67 -2.36
CA PRO A 138 -5.36 -36.98 -2.25
C PRO A 138 -6.05 -37.11 -0.89
N GLY A 139 -7.39 -37.17 -0.91
CA GLY A 139 -8.28 -37.64 0.16
C GLY A 139 -8.05 -37.11 1.58
N SER A 140 -8.74 -36.04 1.96
CA SER A 140 -9.29 -35.93 3.32
C SER A 140 -10.80 -36.20 3.23
N ALA A 141 -11.16 -37.43 2.89
CA ALA A 141 -12.46 -37.96 3.24
C ALA A 141 -12.36 -38.47 4.68
N SER A 142 -13.04 -37.78 5.59
CA SER A 142 -13.53 -38.34 6.86
C SER A 142 -15.03 -38.14 6.90
#